data_AF-A0A419KVF6-F1
#
_entry.id   AF-A0A419KVF6-F1
#
_cell.length_a   1.000
_cell.length_b   1.000
_cell.length_c   1.000
_cell.angle_alpha   90.00
_cell.angle_beta   90.00
_cell.angle_gamma   90.00
#
_symmetry.space_group_name_H-M   'P 1'
#
loop_
_entity.id
_entity.type
_entity.pdbx_description
1 polymer ?
#
loop_
_entity_poly.entity_id
_entity_poly.type
_entity_poly.pdbx_seq_one_letter_code
_entity_poly.pdbx_strand_id
1 'polypeptide(L)'
;MKPWLLNVLACPMCKHYPLDAYFFKWETPEEDMRIIVEQSGTPSTLLLDRYRHTVGQILDETITLEPIQRIRDLTENSFSQVLLEEAVDALGKLIRVKEKGTSEREVLARFGGEVDTLYRYLNLVEVEEGLLVCGRCSRWYPIGSSVAAVPEMLPDNLREREKDLDFLRKWEGKVPREILERGRPFNLRSQS
;
A
#
# COMPACT_ATOMS: atom_id res chain seq x y z
N MET A 1 -3.04 -7.72 2.86
CA MET A 1 -1.81 -7.17 2.29
C MET A 1 -1.42 -5.96 3.09
N LYS A 2 -0.26 -6.02 3.74
CA LYS A 2 0.32 -4.85 4.41
C LYS A 2 0.70 -3.77 3.39
N PRO A 3 0.39 -2.48 3.62
CA PRO A 3 0.81 -1.38 2.73
C PRO A 3 2.32 -1.32 2.51
N TRP A 4 3.14 -1.76 3.48
CA TRP A 4 4.59 -1.87 3.33
C TRP A 4 5.04 -2.59 2.04
N LEU A 5 4.29 -3.62 1.58
CA LEU A 5 4.65 -4.40 0.39
C LEU A 5 4.73 -3.54 -0.88
N LEU A 6 4.02 -2.42 -0.95
CA LEU A 6 4.05 -1.52 -2.11
C LEU A 6 5.44 -0.93 -2.37
N ASN A 7 6.34 -0.95 -1.38
CA ASN A 7 7.73 -0.50 -1.51
C ASN A 7 8.63 -1.50 -2.27
N VAL A 8 8.16 -2.74 -2.49
CA VAL A 8 8.95 -3.80 -3.13
C VAL A 8 8.25 -4.47 -4.31
N LEU A 9 6.92 -4.35 -4.39
CA LEU A 9 6.14 -4.96 -5.46
C LEU A 9 6.31 -4.20 -6.78
N ALA A 10 6.97 -4.85 -7.74
CA ALA A 10 7.05 -4.40 -9.12
C ALA A 10 6.15 -5.26 -10.02
N CYS A 11 5.73 -4.72 -11.16
CA CYS A 11 4.99 -5.48 -12.16
C CYS A 11 5.81 -6.69 -12.62
N PRO A 12 5.33 -7.95 -12.47
CA PRO A 12 6.08 -9.14 -12.85
C PRO A 12 6.40 -9.19 -14.34
N MET A 13 5.59 -8.51 -15.16
CA MET A 13 5.66 -8.57 -16.63
C MET A 13 6.63 -7.56 -17.24
N CYS A 14 6.70 -6.33 -16.72
CA CYS A 14 7.55 -5.27 -17.30
C CYS A 14 8.53 -4.65 -16.30
N LYS A 15 8.58 -5.16 -15.07
CA LYS A 15 9.43 -4.71 -13.95
C LYS A 15 9.25 -3.24 -13.58
N HIS A 16 8.16 -2.61 -14.00
CA HIS A 16 7.84 -1.25 -13.60
C HIS A 16 7.46 -1.20 -12.12
N TYR A 17 7.97 -0.17 -11.48
CA TYR A 17 7.75 0.21 -10.10
C TYR A 17 7.75 1.75 -10.06
N PRO A 18 6.93 2.39 -9.20
CA PRO A 18 5.91 1.78 -8.33
C PRO A 18 4.64 1.34 -9.08
N LEU A 19 3.75 0.62 -8.38
CA LEU A 19 2.40 0.30 -8.83
C LEU A 19 1.40 1.26 -8.17
N ASP A 20 0.32 1.58 -8.89
CA ASP A 20 -0.83 2.26 -8.29
C ASP A 20 -1.66 1.25 -7.51
N ALA A 21 -2.16 1.62 -6.32
CA ALA A 21 -2.89 0.72 -5.45
C ALA A 21 -4.27 1.29 -5.11
N TYR A 22 -5.32 0.48 -5.27
CA TYR A 22 -6.69 0.84 -4.96
C TYR A 22 -7.21 -0.12 -3.89
N PHE A 23 -7.50 0.37 -2.70
CA PHE A 23 -7.96 -0.46 -1.58
C PHE A 23 -9.49 -0.45 -1.54
N PHE A 24 -10.09 -1.64 -1.47
CA PHE A 24 -11.55 -1.78 -1.54
C PHE A 24 -12.16 -2.22 -0.22
N LYS A 25 -11.43 -3.02 0.54
CA LYS A 25 -11.82 -3.54 1.85
C LYS A 25 -10.59 -3.81 2.72
N TRP A 26 -10.68 -3.46 4.00
CA TRP A 26 -9.66 -3.78 5.00
C TRP A 26 -9.99 -5.08 5.73
N GLU A 27 -8.95 -5.85 6.03
CA GLU A 27 -9.01 -7.01 6.94
C GLU A 27 -9.00 -6.52 8.39
N THR A 28 -8.19 -5.50 8.67
CA THR A 28 -8.13 -4.85 9.97
C THR A 28 -9.50 -4.26 10.33
N PRO A 29 -10.14 -4.70 11.44
CA PRO A 29 -11.40 -4.16 11.88
C PRO A 29 -11.33 -2.65 12.16
N GLU A 30 -12.46 -1.96 11.98
CA GLU A 30 -12.54 -0.51 12.20
C GLU A 30 -12.17 -0.08 13.62
N GLU A 31 -12.54 -0.87 14.63
CA GLU A 31 -12.18 -0.59 16.02
C GLU A 31 -10.66 -0.67 16.27
N ASP A 32 -9.99 -1.64 15.64
CA ASP A 32 -8.53 -1.75 15.72
C ASP A 32 -7.87 -0.57 14.98
N MET A 33 -8.43 -0.14 13.85
CA MET A 33 -7.96 1.06 13.16
C MET A 33 -8.09 2.31 14.03
N ARG A 34 -9.23 2.49 14.70
CA ARG A 34 -9.46 3.60 15.62
C ARG A 34 -8.38 3.65 16.70
N ILE A 35 -8.09 2.51 17.33
CA ILE A 35 -7.03 2.40 18.35
C ILE A 35 -5.65 2.74 17.75
N ILE A 36 -5.36 2.28 16.53
CA ILE A 36 -4.10 2.58 15.85
C ILE A 36 -3.95 4.09 15.62
N VAL A 37 -5.01 4.78 15.18
CA VAL A 37 -5.01 6.25 14.96
C VAL A 37 -4.84 6.99 16.27
N GLU A 38 -5.61 6.63 17.31
CA GLU A 38 -5.57 7.32 18.60
C GLU A 38 -4.20 7.24 19.28
N GLN A 39 -3.42 6.21 18.97
CA GLN A 39 -2.06 6.02 19.47
C GLN A 39 -0.97 6.51 18.51
N SER A 40 -1.34 6.94 17.29
CA SER A 40 -0.42 7.42 16.26
C SER A 40 0.40 8.60 16.80
N GLY A 41 1.70 8.61 16.48
CA GLY A 41 2.60 9.69 16.88
C GLY A 41 3.07 9.63 18.34
N THR A 42 2.70 8.58 19.08
CA THR A 42 3.18 8.32 20.45
C THR A 42 4.09 7.10 20.47
N PRO A 43 5.43 7.28 20.38
CA PRO A 43 6.36 6.17 20.23
C PRO A 43 6.35 5.25 21.46
N SER A 44 6.34 3.94 21.21
CA SER A 44 6.44 2.93 22.25
C SER A 44 7.85 2.36 22.36
N THR A 45 8.36 2.21 23.59
CA THR A 45 9.65 1.56 23.83
C THR A 45 9.67 0.10 23.36
N LEU A 46 8.51 -0.56 23.32
CA LEU A 46 8.34 -1.93 22.83
C LEU A 46 8.58 -2.08 21.33
N LEU A 47 8.51 -0.98 20.58
CA LEU A 47 8.64 -0.97 19.11
C LEU A 47 9.98 -0.40 18.64
N LEU A 48 10.92 -0.08 19.53
CA LEU A 48 12.20 0.55 19.18
C LEU A 48 12.99 -0.21 18.11
N ASP A 49 13.04 -1.54 18.17
CA ASP A 49 13.68 -2.36 17.13
C ASP A 49 13.01 -2.24 15.77
N ARG A 50 11.67 -2.16 15.76
CA ARG A 50 10.88 -2.00 14.54
C ARG A 50 11.04 -0.61 13.96
N TYR A 51 11.11 0.41 14.81
CA TYR A 51 11.37 1.78 14.39
C TYR A 51 12.79 1.93 13.81
N ARG A 52 13.81 1.36 14.47
CA ARG A 52 15.18 1.33 13.93
C ARG A 52 15.21 0.72 12.53
N HIS A 53 14.59 -0.45 12.37
CA HIS A 53 14.49 -1.10 11.06
C HIS A 53 13.76 -0.24 10.03
N THR A 54 12.63 0.38 10.41
CA THR A 54 11.87 1.29 9.52
C THR A 54 12.72 2.47 9.07
N VAL A 55 13.48 3.08 9.99
CA VAL A 55 14.40 4.18 9.66
C VAL A 55 15.52 3.70 8.75
N GLY A 56 16.11 2.53 9.00
CA GLY A 56 17.11 1.93 8.11
C GLY A 56 16.60 1.79 6.68
N GLN A 57 15.36 1.30 6.52
CA GLN A 57 14.69 1.18 5.22
C GLN A 57 14.39 2.52 4.54
N ILE A 58 14.22 3.60 5.30
CA ILE A 58 14.08 4.96 4.72
C ILE A 58 15.45 5.46 4.25
N LEU A 59 16.50 5.25 5.05
CA LEU A 59 17.85 5.69 4.74
C LEU A 59 18.43 4.97 3.51
N ASP A 60 18.14 3.68 3.36
CA ASP A 60 18.58 2.85 2.22
C ASP A 60 17.67 2.94 0.97
N GLU A 61 16.61 3.77 1.02
CA GLU A 61 15.63 3.97 -0.07
C GLU A 61 14.74 2.76 -0.39
N THR A 62 14.68 1.77 0.49
CA THR A 62 13.65 0.73 0.40
C THR A 62 12.26 1.35 0.56
N ILE A 63 12.05 2.20 1.57
CA ILE A 63 10.81 2.95 1.78
C ILE A 63 10.96 4.34 1.16
N THR A 64 10.10 4.66 0.20
CA THR A 64 10.08 5.95 -0.50
C THR A 64 8.68 6.54 -0.53
N LEU A 65 8.58 7.83 -0.81
CA LEU A 65 7.29 8.54 -0.79
C LEU A 65 6.37 8.12 -1.96
N GLU A 66 6.95 7.87 -3.13
CA GLU A 66 6.20 7.70 -4.38
C GLU A 66 5.18 6.54 -4.36
N PRO A 67 5.51 5.31 -3.90
CA PRO A 67 4.54 4.21 -3.85
C PRO A 67 3.38 4.48 -2.89
N ILE A 68 3.65 5.15 -1.77
CA ILE A 68 2.64 5.42 -0.73
C ILE A 68 1.67 6.50 -1.22
N GLN A 69 2.16 7.53 -1.94
CA GLN A 69 1.31 8.56 -2.55
C GLN A 69 0.39 8.04 -3.66
N ARG A 70 0.70 6.87 -4.23
CA ARG A 70 -0.09 6.21 -5.27
C ARG A 70 -1.20 5.31 -4.73
N ILE A 71 -1.37 5.28 -3.41
CA ILE A 71 -2.49 4.61 -2.77
C ILE A 71 -3.77 5.45 -2.96
N ARG A 72 -4.84 4.75 -3.30
CA ARG A 72 -6.22 5.24 -3.34
C ARG A 72 -7.03 4.37 -2.39
N ASP A 73 -7.26 4.88 -1.19
CA ASP A 73 -8.14 4.23 -0.23
C ASP A 73 -9.60 4.51 -0.60
N LEU A 74 -10.28 3.49 -1.14
CA LEU A 74 -11.69 3.54 -1.55
C LEU A 74 -12.57 2.74 -0.59
N THR A 75 -12.11 2.49 0.64
CA THR A 75 -12.84 1.69 1.64
C THR A 75 -13.93 2.46 2.38
N GLU A 76 -13.99 3.78 2.23
CA GLU A 76 -14.88 4.71 2.95
C GLU A 76 -14.64 4.74 4.48
N ASN A 77 -13.57 4.11 4.97
CA ASN A 77 -13.19 4.15 6.37
C ASN A 77 -12.41 5.44 6.69
N SER A 78 -12.96 6.28 7.58
CA SER A 78 -12.34 7.57 7.91
C SER A 78 -11.02 7.42 8.67
N PHE A 79 -10.88 6.38 9.50
CA PHE A 79 -9.66 6.13 10.27
C PHE A 79 -8.49 5.73 9.37
N SER A 80 -8.73 4.87 8.38
CA SER A 80 -7.69 4.49 7.41
C SER A 80 -7.27 5.66 6.52
N GLN A 81 -8.21 6.51 6.13
CA GLN A 81 -7.92 7.73 5.36
C GLN A 81 -7.03 8.69 6.14
N VAL A 82 -7.35 8.95 7.41
CA VAL A 82 -6.50 9.76 8.30
C VAL A 82 -5.11 9.14 8.46
N LEU A 83 -5.02 7.83 8.72
CA LEU A 83 -3.72 7.16 8.85
C LEU A 83 -2.86 7.25 7.59
N LEU A 84 -3.46 7.11 6.41
CA LEU A 84 -2.75 7.25 5.14
C LEU A 84 -2.22 8.68 4.97
N GLU A 85 -3.03 9.70 5.25
CA GLU A 85 -2.62 11.11 5.19
C GLU A 85 -1.46 11.39 6.15
N GLU A 86 -1.60 10.99 7.41
CA GLU A 86 -0.56 11.15 8.43
C GLU A 86 0.74 10.42 8.05
N ALA A 87 0.64 9.21 7.49
CA ALA A 87 1.80 8.44 7.05
C ALA A 87 2.52 9.09 5.87
N VAL A 88 1.79 9.65 4.90
CA VAL A 88 2.36 10.40 3.77
C VAL A 88 3.10 11.64 4.27
N ASP A 89 2.49 12.39 5.19
CA ASP A 89 3.10 13.58 5.78
C ASP A 89 4.35 13.25 6.62
N ALA A 90 4.25 12.21 7.45
CA ALA A 90 5.37 11.70 8.24
C ALA A 90 6.55 11.30 7.33
N LEU A 91 6.29 10.51 6.29
CA LEU A 91 7.33 10.09 5.35
C LEU A 91 7.92 11.27 4.56
N GLY A 92 7.08 12.23 4.16
CA GLY A 92 7.50 13.46 3.50
C GLY A 92 8.45 14.29 4.36
N LYS A 93 8.23 14.35 5.69
CA LYS A 93 9.17 14.97 6.64
C LYS A 93 10.45 14.15 6.74
N LEU A 94 10.36 12.84 6.97
CA LEU A 94 11.50 11.95 7.20
C LEU A 94 12.50 11.95 6.02
N ILE A 95 12.02 11.95 4.78
CA ILE A 95 12.88 11.96 3.59
C ILE A 95 13.66 13.28 3.45
N ARG A 96 13.12 14.41 3.92
CA ARG A 96 13.83 15.72 3.87
C ARG A 96 15.01 15.79 4.83
N VAL A 97 15.03 14.95 5.86
CA VAL A 97 16.11 14.86 6.87
C VAL A 97 17.30 14.07 6.33
N LYS A 98 17.20 13.47 5.14
CA LYS A 98 18.24 12.65 4.52
C LYS A 98 19.44 13.49 4.08
N GLU A 99 20.17 14.04 5.04
CA GLU A 99 21.51 14.58 4.86
C GLU A 99 22.51 13.41 4.94
N LYS A 100 23.59 13.47 4.16
CA LYS A 100 24.63 12.43 4.19
C LYS A 100 25.22 12.34 5.60
N GLY A 101 25.01 11.21 6.27
CA GLY A 101 25.60 10.91 7.58
C GLY A 101 24.62 10.89 8.76
N THR A 102 23.33 11.15 8.55
CA THR A 102 22.32 11.05 9.61
C THR A 102 22.17 9.60 10.10
N SER A 103 22.30 9.39 11.40
CA SER A 103 22.17 8.06 12.02
C SER A 103 20.73 7.72 12.37
N GLU A 104 20.39 6.42 12.43
CA GLU A 104 19.06 5.96 12.87
C GLU A 104 18.65 6.56 14.23
N ARG A 105 19.61 6.64 15.16
CA ARG A 105 19.40 7.19 16.50
C ARG A 105 19.00 8.67 16.45
N GLU A 106 19.62 9.43 15.55
CA GLU A 106 19.30 10.85 15.39
C GLU A 106 17.90 11.05 14.83
N VAL A 107 17.53 10.27 13.82
CA VAL A 107 16.17 10.29 13.25
C VAL A 107 15.14 9.95 14.33
N LEU A 108 15.33 8.87 15.09
CA LEU A 108 14.39 8.48 16.15
C LEU A 108 14.28 9.51 17.28
N ALA A 109 15.38 10.17 17.63
CA ALA A 109 15.37 11.21 18.66
C ALA A 109 14.59 12.45 18.23
N ARG A 110 14.59 12.78 16.93
CA ARG A 110 13.98 14.00 16.39
C ARG A 110 12.58 13.79 15.80
N PHE A 111 12.32 12.60 15.26
CA PHE A 111 11.12 12.26 14.47
C PHE A 111 10.47 10.96 14.93
N GLY A 112 10.63 10.60 16.22
CA GLY A 112 10.07 9.36 16.75
C GLY A 112 8.57 9.23 16.50
N GLY A 113 7.82 10.33 16.63
CA GLY A 113 6.38 10.36 16.35
C GLY A 113 6.07 10.05 14.88
N GLU A 114 6.74 10.71 13.93
CA GLU A 114 6.58 10.41 12.50
C GLU A 114 6.95 8.97 12.15
N VAL A 115 8.02 8.43 12.75
CA VAL A 115 8.42 7.04 12.54
C VAL A 115 7.36 6.08 13.08
N ASP A 116 6.76 6.37 14.23
CA ASP A 116 5.66 5.59 14.80
C ASP A 116 4.42 5.59 13.88
N THR A 117 3.94 6.77 13.49
CA THR A 117 2.81 6.94 12.55
C THR A 117 3.03 6.15 11.27
N LEU A 118 4.21 6.31 10.65
CA LEU A 118 4.55 5.61 9.42
C LEU A 118 4.62 4.08 9.64
N TYR A 119 5.26 3.63 10.72
CA TYR A 119 5.36 2.22 11.05
C TYR A 119 3.97 1.59 11.21
N ARG A 120 3.08 2.26 11.94
CA ARG A 120 1.70 1.80 12.18
C ARG A 120 0.94 1.59 10.88
N TYR A 121 0.92 2.58 10.00
CA TYR A 121 0.24 2.46 8.71
C TYR A 121 0.88 1.40 7.81
N LEU A 122 2.21 1.33 7.73
CA LEU A 122 2.86 0.37 6.85
C LEU A 122 2.74 -1.08 7.34
N ASN A 123 2.69 -1.32 8.65
CA ASN A 123 2.90 -2.66 9.22
C ASN A 123 1.76 -3.21 10.07
N LEU A 124 0.86 -2.38 10.61
CA LEU A 124 -0.20 -2.82 11.52
C LEU A 124 -1.58 -2.92 10.88
N VAL A 125 -1.81 -2.24 9.75
CA VAL A 125 -3.04 -2.40 8.97
C VAL A 125 -2.84 -3.36 7.81
N GLU A 126 -3.91 -4.06 7.43
CA GLU A 126 -3.91 -5.10 6.42
C GLU A 126 -5.12 -4.95 5.49
N VAL A 127 -4.87 -4.77 4.19
CA VAL A 127 -5.90 -4.72 3.15
C VAL A 127 -6.40 -6.13 2.86
N GLU A 128 -7.71 -6.37 2.95
CA GLU A 128 -8.32 -7.66 2.60
C GLU A 128 -8.45 -7.79 1.08
N GLU A 129 -9.09 -6.80 0.44
CA GLU A 129 -9.35 -6.77 -1.00
C GLU A 129 -8.94 -5.43 -1.62
N GLY A 130 -8.40 -5.50 -2.83
CA GLY A 130 -7.89 -4.32 -3.54
C GLY A 130 -7.36 -4.65 -4.94
N LEU A 131 -6.77 -3.65 -5.58
CA LEU A 131 -6.26 -3.74 -6.95
C LEU A 131 -4.91 -3.04 -7.05
N LEU A 132 -3.92 -3.74 -7.59
CA LEU A 132 -2.65 -3.14 -8.01
C LEU A 132 -2.70 -2.89 -9.52
N VAL A 133 -2.21 -1.75 -9.98
CA VAL A 133 -2.20 -1.37 -11.39
C VAL A 133 -0.80 -0.92 -11.80
N CYS A 134 -0.33 -1.46 -12.92
CA CYS A 134 0.90 -1.03 -13.54
C CYS A 134 0.64 0.14 -14.49
N GLY A 135 1.07 1.34 -14.12
CA GLY A 135 0.98 2.55 -14.95
C GLY A 135 1.76 2.48 -16.27
N ARG A 136 2.63 1.49 -16.48
CA ARG A 136 3.41 1.32 -17.72
C ARG A 136 2.73 0.40 -18.76
N CYS A 137 2.20 -0.74 -18.32
CA CYS A 137 1.70 -1.78 -19.25
C CYS A 137 0.20 -2.07 -19.11
N SER A 138 -0.49 -1.30 -18.27
CA SER A 138 -1.94 -1.41 -18.00
C SER A 138 -2.39 -2.79 -17.50
N ARG A 139 -1.45 -3.58 -16.97
CA ARG A 139 -1.77 -4.80 -16.25
C ARG A 139 -2.20 -4.47 -14.84
N TRP A 140 -3.18 -5.22 -14.37
CA TRP A 140 -3.69 -5.09 -13.02
C TRP A 140 -3.57 -6.42 -12.28
N TYR A 141 -3.52 -6.41 -10.95
CA TYR A 141 -3.40 -7.61 -10.12
C TYR A 141 -4.36 -7.47 -8.95
N PRO A 142 -5.29 -8.42 -8.73
CA PRO A 142 -6.19 -8.34 -7.60
C PRO A 142 -5.45 -8.67 -6.30
N ILE A 143 -5.91 -8.07 -5.21
CA ILE A 143 -5.59 -8.43 -3.83
C ILE A 143 -6.85 -9.09 -3.26
N GLY A 144 -6.71 -10.26 -2.63
CA GLY A 144 -7.84 -10.89 -1.94
C GLY A 144 -8.80 -11.68 -2.83
N SER A 145 -8.52 -11.83 -4.14
CA SER A 145 -9.44 -12.56 -5.04
C SER A 145 -9.51 -14.07 -4.77
N SER A 146 -8.42 -14.67 -4.32
CA SER A 146 -8.34 -16.11 -4.02
C SER A 146 -8.24 -16.39 -2.53
N VAL A 147 -7.33 -15.66 -1.89
CA VAL A 147 -7.03 -15.73 -0.47
C VAL A 147 -7.03 -14.30 0.02
N ALA A 148 -7.83 -14.02 1.05
CA ALA A 148 -7.91 -12.71 1.69
C ALA A 148 -6.52 -12.15 1.92
N ALA A 149 -6.34 -10.85 1.69
CA ALA A 149 -5.10 -10.14 1.92
C ALA A 149 -3.88 -10.57 1.05
N VAL A 150 -4.01 -11.52 0.12
CA VAL A 150 -2.91 -11.95 -0.75
C VAL A 150 -2.99 -11.32 -2.15
N PRO A 151 -1.93 -10.63 -2.63
CA PRO A 151 -1.87 -10.15 -4.01
C PRO A 151 -1.59 -11.29 -5.00
N GLU A 152 -2.43 -11.43 -6.04
CA GLU A 152 -2.31 -12.46 -7.08
C GLU A 152 -1.54 -11.92 -8.30
N MET A 153 -0.22 -11.85 -8.17
CA MET A 153 0.69 -11.27 -9.19
C MET A 153 1.20 -12.31 -10.19
N LEU A 154 0.28 -13.06 -10.79
CA LEU A 154 0.59 -14.12 -11.76
C LEU A 154 0.86 -13.56 -13.17
N PRO A 155 1.71 -14.22 -13.97
CA PRO A 155 1.80 -14.01 -15.42
C PRO A 155 0.46 -14.24 -16.12
N ASP A 156 0.22 -13.53 -17.23
CA ASP A 156 -1.05 -13.55 -17.96
C ASP A 156 -1.54 -14.97 -18.32
N ASN A 157 -0.64 -15.88 -18.67
CA ASN A 157 -0.97 -17.25 -19.07
C ASN A 157 -1.37 -18.17 -17.90
N LEU A 158 -1.18 -17.73 -16.65
CA LEU A 158 -1.59 -18.43 -15.44
C LEU A 158 -2.83 -17.79 -14.80
N ARG A 159 -3.41 -16.76 -15.42
CA ARG A 159 -4.60 -16.07 -14.91
C ARG A 159 -5.89 -16.70 -15.42
N GLU A 160 -6.85 -16.84 -14.52
CA GLU A 160 -8.15 -17.45 -14.79
C GLU A 160 -9.15 -16.36 -15.22
N ARG A 161 -9.50 -16.37 -16.51
CA ARG A 161 -10.33 -15.32 -17.13
C ARG A 161 -11.63 -15.02 -16.38
N GLU A 162 -12.46 -16.04 -16.11
CA GLU A 162 -13.77 -15.81 -15.50
C GLU A 162 -13.66 -15.25 -14.08
N LYS A 163 -12.73 -15.77 -13.28
CA LYS A 163 -12.45 -15.29 -11.93
C LYS A 163 -11.99 -13.84 -11.91
N ASP A 164 -11.10 -13.45 -12.83
CA ASP A 164 -10.67 -12.07 -12.96
C ASP A 164 -11.82 -11.13 -13.34
N LEU A 165 -12.69 -11.56 -14.24
CA LEU A 165 -13.85 -10.78 -14.66
C LEU A 165 -14.88 -10.67 -13.54
N ASP A 166 -15.10 -11.72 -12.77
CA ASP A 166 -15.97 -11.69 -11.59
C ASP A 166 -15.43 -10.74 -10.52
N PHE A 167 -14.11 -10.72 -10.30
CA PHE A 167 -13.47 -9.74 -9.42
C PHE A 167 -13.70 -8.30 -9.91
N LEU A 168 -13.54 -8.04 -11.22
CA LEU A 168 -13.79 -6.72 -11.80
C LEU A 168 -15.27 -6.31 -11.70
N ARG A 169 -16.22 -7.23 -11.91
CA ARG A 169 -17.66 -6.98 -11.74
C ARG A 169 -18.02 -6.66 -10.30
N LYS A 170 -17.49 -7.42 -9.34
CA LYS A 170 -17.70 -7.19 -7.91
C LYS A 170 -17.31 -5.78 -7.50
N TRP A 171 -16.18 -5.28 -8.01
CA TRP A 171 -15.62 -3.98 -7.66
C TRP A 171 -15.76 -2.92 -8.74
N GLU A 172 -16.68 -3.09 -9.70
CA GLU A 172 -16.80 -2.24 -10.89
C GLU A 172 -16.89 -0.74 -10.55
N GLY A 173 -17.61 -0.39 -9.47
CA GLY A 173 -17.76 0.99 -9.00
C GLY A 173 -16.48 1.62 -8.41
N LYS A 174 -15.48 0.81 -8.04
CA LYS A 174 -14.20 1.28 -7.44
C LYS A 174 -13.00 1.08 -8.38
N VAL A 175 -13.09 0.18 -9.34
CA VAL A 175 -12.01 -0.08 -10.31
C VAL A 175 -11.88 1.11 -11.29
N PRO A 176 -10.66 1.57 -11.60
CA PRO A 176 -10.46 2.63 -12.59
C PRO A 176 -11.05 2.27 -13.96
N ARG A 177 -11.75 3.23 -14.58
CA ARG A 177 -12.40 3.04 -15.89
C ARG A 177 -11.45 2.51 -16.96
N GLU A 178 -10.20 2.97 -16.97
CA GLU A 178 -9.17 2.51 -17.91
C GLU A 178 -8.89 1.00 -17.79
N ILE A 179 -8.98 0.44 -16.58
CA ILE A 179 -8.82 -1.00 -16.34
C ILE A 179 -10.06 -1.77 -16.79
N LEU A 180 -11.25 -1.24 -16.54
CA LEU A 180 -12.50 -1.84 -17.02
C LEU A 180 -12.58 -1.88 -18.56
N GLU A 181 -11.97 -0.91 -19.24
CA GLU A 181 -12.03 -0.79 -20.70
C GLU A 181 -10.82 -1.38 -21.45
N ARG A 182 -9.62 -1.30 -20.86
CA ARG A 182 -8.34 -1.60 -21.54
C ARG A 182 -7.36 -2.38 -20.68
N GLY A 183 -7.77 -2.77 -19.47
CA GLY A 183 -6.96 -3.56 -18.55
C GLY A 183 -6.48 -4.87 -19.17
N ARG A 184 -5.26 -5.25 -18.82
CA ARG A 184 -4.64 -6.52 -19.23
C ARG A 184 -4.49 -7.47 -18.03
N PRO A 185 -4.61 -8.79 -18.24
CA PRO A 185 -4.91 -9.45 -19.51
C PRO A 185 -6.39 -9.43 -19.89
N PHE A 186 -7.29 -9.21 -18.92
CA PHE A 186 -8.73 -9.18 -19.14
C PHE A 186 -9.34 -7.87 -18.65
N ASN A 187 -10.45 -7.48 -19.27
CA ASN A 187 -11.24 -6.30 -18.95
C ASN A 187 -12.72 -6.56 -19.29
N LEU A 188 -13.63 -5.74 -18.77
CA LEU A 188 -15.07 -5.94 -18.95
C LEU A 188 -15.56 -5.53 -20.35
N ARG A 189 -14.88 -4.58 -21.02
CA ARG A 189 -15.28 -4.08 -22.34
C ARG A 189 -15.04 -5.07 -23.47
N SER A 190 -13.95 -5.84 -23.46
CA SER A 190 -13.65 -6.84 -24.49
C SER A 190 -14.54 -8.10 -24.43
N GLN A 191 -15.67 -8.03 -23.72
CA GLN A 191 -16.67 -9.09 -23.59
C GLN A 191 -17.95 -8.85 -24.40
N SER A 192 -18.12 -7.64 -24.94
CA SER A 192 -19.22 -7.28 -25.85
C SER A 192 -18.86 -7.50 -27.31
#